data_AF-A0A918E540-F1
#
_entry.id   AF-A0A918E540-F1
#
_cell.length_a   1.000
_cell.length_b   1.000
_cell.length_c   1.000
_cell.angle_alpha   90.00
_cell.angle_beta   90.00
_cell.angle_gamma   90.00
#
_symmetry.space_group_name_H-M   'P 1'
#
loop_
_entity.id
_entity.type
_entity.pdbx_description
1 polymer ?
#
loop_
_entity_poly.entity_id
_entity_poly.type
_entity_poly.pdbx_seq_one_letter_code
_entity_poly.pdbx_strand_id
1 'polypeptide(L)'
;MGSDPAKGRRFAEDAERLGAGERAAFIRADLTSVAENRRVIEEVRARHDRLDGLVLTAMRHFRTPVETADGFEVTFALYYVSRFLLSHGLTGLLAKAETLPARPIHRPGAGQALRPTGRQEHPADHRADGRPARRHPARLRPPRADRPVTSPPWTRATHAACST
;
A
#
# COMPACT_ATOMS: atom_id res chain seq x y z
N MET A 1 -15.38 5.25 4.38
CA MET A 1 -15.38 3.84 4.84
C MET A 1 -14.19 3.57 5.74
N GLY A 2 -14.32 2.68 6.73
CA GLY A 2 -13.22 2.33 7.64
C GLY A 2 -13.62 1.31 8.71
N SER A 3 -12.64 0.75 9.41
CA SER A 3 -12.85 -0.36 10.36
C SER A 3 -13.27 0.08 11.76
N ASP A 4 -12.98 1.33 12.13
CA ASP A 4 -13.24 1.89 13.46
C ASP A 4 -14.62 2.57 13.53
N PRO A 5 -15.59 2.00 14.27
CA PRO A 5 -16.94 2.56 14.37
C PRO A 5 -16.99 3.88 15.16
N ALA A 6 -16.05 4.13 16.09
CA ALA A 6 -16.00 5.37 16.83
C ALA A 6 -15.56 6.53 15.93
N LYS A 7 -14.57 6.29 15.05
CA LYS A 7 -14.20 7.27 14.00
C LYS A 7 -15.33 7.50 13.00
N GLY A 8 -16.06 6.44 12.64
CA GLY A 8 -17.23 6.55 11.78
C GLY A 8 -18.34 7.43 12.37
N ARG A 9 -18.63 7.25 13.67
CA ARG A 9 -19.61 8.09 14.38
C ARG A 9 -19.19 9.55 14.42
N ARG A 10 -17.92 9.83 14.79
CA ARG A 10 -17.38 11.19 14.79
C ARG A 10 -17.48 11.86 13.41
N PHE A 11 -17.18 11.12 12.34
CA PHE A 11 -17.33 11.62 10.98
C PHE A 11 -18.78 12.02 10.67
N ALA A 12 -19.77 11.21 11.07
CA ALA A 12 -21.18 11.54 10.87
C ALA A 12 -21.60 12.77 11.68
N GLU A 13 -21.22 12.84 12.96
CA GLU A 13 -21.49 14.01 13.83
C GLU A 13 -20.87 15.30 13.28
N ASP A 14 -19.64 15.22 12.77
CA ASP A 14 -18.96 16.35 12.13
C ASP A 14 -19.68 16.78 10.84
N ALA A 15 -20.18 15.83 10.04
CA ALA A 15 -20.94 16.12 8.83
C ALA A 15 -22.27 16.80 9.14
N GLU A 16 -22.99 16.35 10.18
CA GLU A 16 -24.22 17.01 10.65
C GLU A 16 -23.94 18.46 11.07
N ARG A 17 -22.88 18.68 11.86
CA ARG A 17 -22.49 20.03 12.32
C ARG A 17 -22.14 20.97 11.16
N LEU A 18 -21.65 20.43 10.04
CA LEU A 18 -21.29 21.19 8.84
C LEU A 18 -22.45 21.31 7.83
N GLY A 19 -23.65 20.82 8.14
CA GLY A 19 -24.80 20.85 7.22
C GLY A 19 -24.63 19.91 6.02
N ALA A 20 -23.86 18.83 6.19
CA ALA A 20 -23.54 17.86 5.15
C ALA A 20 -24.05 16.44 5.46
N GLY A 21 -24.86 16.25 6.51
CA GLY A 21 -25.37 14.95 6.97
C GLY A 21 -26.03 14.13 5.85
N GLU A 22 -26.89 14.75 5.04
CA GLU A 22 -27.57 14.07 3.93
C GLU A 22 -26.64 13.63 2.79
N ARG A 23 -25.45 14.23 2.67
CA ARG A 23 -24.48 13.94 1.60
C ARG A 23 -23.28 13.13 2.07
N ALA A 24 -23.20 12.80 3.36
CA ALA A 24 -22.06 12.13 3.97
C ALA A 24 -22.48 10.81 4.61
N ALA A 25 -22.03 9.69 4.04
CA ALA A 25 -22.30 8.36 4.57
C ALA A 25 -21.03 7.65 5.05
N PHE A 26 -21.13 6.95 6.18
CA PHE A 26 -20.06 6.08 6.67
C PHE A 26 -20.42 4.61 6.47
N ILE A 27 -19.59 3.89 5.72
CA ILE A 27 -19.64 2.43 5.59
C ILE A 27 -18.56 1.83 6.48
N ARG A 28 -18.95 1.08 7.51
CA ARG A 28 -18.01 0.30 8.31
C ARG A 28 -17.48 -0.86 7.46
N ALA A 29 -16.17 -1.05 7.43
CA ALA A 29 -15.55 -2.14 6.69
C ALA A 29 -14.14 -2.44 7.20
N ASP A 30 -13.81 -3.72 7.35
CA ASP A 30 -12.42 -4.15 7.46
C ASP A 30 -11.84 -4.44 6.08
N LEU A 31 -11.09 -3.47 5.54
CA LEU A 31 -10.50 -3.58 4.21
C LEU A 31 -9.35 -4.59 4.12
N THR A 32 -8.96 -5.22 5.23
CA THR A 32 -8.01 -6.34 5.22
C THR A 32 -8.66 -7.67 4.83
N SER A 33 -10.00 -7.75 4.83
CA SER A 33 -10.75 -8.94 4.43
C SER A 33 -11.32 -8.82 3.01
N VAL A 34 -11.12 -9.85 2.19
CA VAL A 34 -11.67 -9.93 0.82
C VAL A 34 -13.19 -9.95 0.84
N ALA A 35 -13.79 -10.70 1.76
CA ALA A 35 -15.24 -10.80 1.89
C ALA A 35 -15.86 -9.44 2.23
N GLU A 36 -15.27 -8.70 3.17
CA GLU A 36 -15.74 -7.35 3.53
C GLU A 36 -15.59 -6.37 2.37
N ASN A 37 -14.49 -6.42 1.60
CA ASN A 37 -14.35 -5.59 0.40
C ASN A 37 -15.47 -5.85 -0.61
N ARG A 38 -15.82 -7.13 -0.86
CA ARG A 38 -16.94 -7.49 -1.75
C ARG A 38 -18.28 -6.97 -1.23
N ARG A 39 -18.56 -7.11 0.07
CA ARG A 39 -19.78 -6.56 0.68
C ARG A 39 -19.90 -5.06 0.47
N VAL A 40 -18.81 -4.32 0.67
CA VAL A 40 -18.78 -2.86 0.46
C VAL A 40 -19.03 -2.50 -1.01
N ILE A 41 -18.45 -3.25 -1.95
CA ILE A 41 -18.65 -3.01 -3.39
C ILE A 41 -20.13 -3.15 -3.74
N GLU A 42 -20.80 -4.20 -3.28
CA GLU A 42 -22.23 -4.40 -3.52
C GLU A 42 -23.09 -3.34 -2.83
N GLU A 43 -22.76 -2.96 -1.60
CA GLU A 43 -23.44 -1.89 -0.86
C GLU A 43 -23.34 -0.54 -1.59
N VAL A 44 -22.18 -0.22 -2.16
CA VAL A 44 -21.96 1.00 -2.96
C VAL A 44 -22.74 0.93 -4.28
N ARG A 45 -22.72 -0.22 -4.96
CA ARG A 45 -23.48 -0.44 -6.21
C ARG A 45 -24.99 -0.33 -6.01
N ALA A 46 -25.49 -0.78 -4.85
CA ALA A 46 -26.92 -0.70 -4.53
C ALA A 46 -27.37 0.74 -4.19
N ARG A 47 -26.47 1.59 -3.71
CA ARG A 47 -26.78 2.95 -3.25
C ARG A 47 -26.57 4.03 -4.31
N HIS A 48 -25.74 3.76 -5.32
CA HIS A 48 -25.28 4.77 -6.25
C HIS A 48 -25.25 4.24 -7.68
N ASP A 49 -25.89 4.96 -8.60
CA ASP A 49 -25.86 4.63 -10.02
C ASP A 49 -24.57 5.05 -10.72
N ARG A 50 -23.82 5.99 -10.11
CA ARG A 50 -22.60 6.61 -10.63
C ARG A 50 -21.63 6.96 -9.50
N LEU A 51 -20.33 6.91 -9.79
CA LEU A 51 -19.28 7.44 -8.92
C LEU A 51 -18.41 8.44 -9.69
N ASP A 52 -18.31 9.68 -9.20
CA ASP A 52 -17.46 10.71 -9.81
C ASP A 52 -15.98 10.57 -9.46
N GLY A 53 -15.65 9.81 -8.41
CA GLY A 53 -14.29 9.64 -7.95
C GLY A 53 -14.12 8.53 -6.92
N LEU A 54 -12.91 7.98 -6.84
CA LEU A 54 -12.51 7.00 -5.84
C LEU A 54 -11.15 7.38 -5.26
N VAL A 55 -11.11 7.56 -3.94
CA VAL A 55 -9.89 7.95 -3.20
C VAL A 55 -9.47 6.82 -2.27
N LEU A 56 -8.32 6.19 -2.55
CA LEU A 56 -7.84 5.01 -1.86
C LEU A 56 -6.73 5.36 -0.87
N THR A 57 -7.13 5.86 0.30
CA THR A 57 -6.24 6.40 1.34
C THR A 57 -6.12 5.52 2.58
N ALA A 58 -6.80 4.37 2.61
CA ALA A 58 -6.69 3.41 3.70
C ALA A 58 -5.23 2.94 3.84
N MET A 59 -4.70 3.14 5.05
CA MET A 59 -3.32 2.88 5.38
C MET A 59 -3.20 2.61 6.88
N ARG A 60 -2.47 1.56 7.22
CA ARG A 60 -2.10 1.19 8.59
C ARG A 60 -0.73 0.55 8.56
N HIS A 61 0.13 0.99 9.47
CA HIS A 61 1.48 0.47 9.59
C HIS A 61 1.52 -0.57 10.70
N PHE A 62 2.07 -1.74 10.40
CA PHE A 62 2.28 -2.81 11.36
C PHE A 62 3.78 -3.00 11.55
N ARG A 63 4.23 -3.00 12.82
CA ARG A 63 5.66 -3.17 13.15
C ARG A 63 6.14 -4.61 13.00
N THR A 64 5.20 -5.55 13.08
CA THR A 64 5.44 -6.98 12.96
C THR A 64 4.48 -7.52 11.90
N PRO A 65 4.90 -8.45 11.03
CA PRO A 65 4.01 -9.10 10.09
C PRO A 65 2.84 -9.75 10.84
N VAL A 66 1.63 -9.48 10.39
CA VAL A 66 0.40 -10.09 10.89
C VAL A 66 -0.34 -10.67 9.70
N GLU A 67 -0.84 -11.89 9.83
CA GLU A 67 -1.63 -12.55 8.80
C GLU A 67 -3.13 -12.24 9.01
N THR A 68 -3.86 -12.02 7.92
CA THR A 68 -5.31 -11.86 7.92
C THR A 68 -5.99 -13.23 7.93
N ALA A 69 -7.29 -13.26 8.22
CA ALA A 69 -8.08 -14.49 8.12
C ALA A 69 -8.09 -15.12 6.71
N ASP A 70 -7.79 -14.32 5.68
CA ASP A 70 -7.73 -14.74 4.29
C ASP A 70 -6.33 -15.25 3.87
N GLY A 71 -5.37 -15.34 4.81
CA GLY A 71 -4.03 -15.86 4.56
C GLY A 71 -3.03 -14.86 3.95
N PHE A 72 -3.36 -13.56 3.99
CA PHE A 72 -2.49 -12.50 3.47
C PHE A 72 -1.74 -11.80 4.59
N GLU A 73 -0.55 -11.28 4.31
CA GLU A 73 0.04 -10.27 5.20
C GLU A 73 -0.86 -9.02 5.22
N VAL A 74 -1.13 -8.48 6.41
CA VAL A 74 -2.15 -7.45 6.63
C VAL A 74 -1.87 -6.15 5.87
N THR A 75 -0.61 -5.76 5.72
CA THR A 75 -0.23 -4.58 4.94
C THR A 75 -0.47 -4.84 3.46
N PHE A 76 -0.10 -6.02 2.95
CA PHE A 76 -0.37 -6.45 1.59
C PHE A 76 -1.86 -6.49 1.28
N ALA A 77 -2.66 -7.09 2.18
CA ALA A 77 -4.11 -7.13 2.06
C ALA A 77 -4.71 -5.72 1.99
N LEU A 78 -4.30 -4.84 2.90
CA LEU A 78 -4.82 -3.48 2.96
C LEU A 78 -4.34 -2.61 1.80
N TYR A 79 -3.08 -2.72 1.36
CA TYR A 79 -2.49 -1.79 0.38
C TYR A 79 -2.68 -2.22 -1.06
N TYR A 80 -2.75 -3.52 -1.33
CA TYR A 80 -2.80 -4.05 -2.69
C TYR A 80 -4.13 -4.72 -2.96
N VAL A 81 -4.50 -5.72 -2.15
CA VAL A 81 -5.72 -6.51 -2.37
C VAL A 81 -6.96 -5.62 -2.30
N SER A 82 -7.12 -4.84 -1.23
CA SER A 82 -8.28 -3.94 -1.08
C SER A 82 -8.41 -2.94 -2.23
N ARG A 83 -7.29 -2.35 -2.66
CA ARG A 83 -7.26 -1.32 -3.69
C ARG A 83 -7.58 -1.88 -5.07
N PHE A 84 -7.08 -3.08 -5.35
CA PHE A 84 -7.42 -3.81 -6.56
C PHE A 84 -8.92 -4.14 -6.58
N LEU A 85 -9.44 -4.74 -5.51
CA LEU A 85 -10.85 -5.11 -5.41
C LEU A 85 -11.78 -3.90 -5.56
N LEU A 86 -11.51 -2.81 -4.84
CA LEU A 86 -12.33 -1.60 -4.90
C LEU A 86 -12.23 -0.91 -6.27
N SER A 87 -11.02 -0.74 -6.81
CA SER A 87 -10.85 -0.10 -8.13
C SER A 87 -11.56 -0.89 -9.23
N HIS A 88 -11.33 -2.20 -9.27
CA HIS A 88 -11.88 -3.06 -10.32
C HIS A 88 -13.39 -3.27 -10.11
N GLY A 89 -13.80 -3.55 -8.87
CA GLY A 89 -15.19 -3.76 -8.49
C GLY A 89 -16.09 -2.54 -8.66
N LEU A 90 -15.55 -1.32 -8.63
CA LEU A 90 -16.32 -0.09 -8.84
C LEU A 90 -16.10 0.56 -10.22
N THR A 91 -15.30 -0.07 -11.10
CA THR A 91 -15.00 0.46 -12.44
C THR A 91 -16.28 0.75 -13.24
N GLY A 92 -17.30 -0.10 -13.14
CA GLY A 92 -18.57 0.12 -13.85
C GLY A 92 -19.33 1.39 -13.42
N LEU A 93 -19.21 1.80 -12.15
CA LEU A 93 -19.82 3.05 -11.66
C LEU A 93 -18.96 4.27 -12.01
N LEU A 94 -17.63 4.12 -11.95
CA LEU A 94 -16.67 5.17 -12.31
C LEU A 94 -16.69 5.49 -13.81
N ALA A 95 -16.91 4.50 -14.66
CA ALA A 95 -17.01 4.68 -16.11
C ALA A 95 -18.25 5.51 -16.53
N LYS A 96 -19.25 5.63 -15.66
CA LYS A 96 -20.45 6.44 -15.90
C LYS A 96 -20.26 7.92 -15.51
N ALA A 97 -19.12 8.29 -14.93
CA ALA A 97 -18.82 9.68 -14.60
C ALA A 97 -18.73 10.53 -15.90
N GLU A 98 -19.39 11.68 -15.91
CA GLU A 98 -19.37 12.62 -17.04
C GLU A 98 -18.12 13.52 -17.01
N THR A 99 -17.44 13.57 -15.87
CA THR A 99 -16.16 14.25 -15.67
C THR A 99 -15.00 13.34 -16.07
N LEU A 100 -13.88 13.94 -16.51
CA LEU A 100 -12.62 13.28 -16.94
C LEU A 100 -12.36 11.96 -16.18
N PRO A 101 -11.92 10.88 -16.87
CA PRO A 101 -11.97 9.51 -16.35
C PRO A 101 -11.44 9.45 -14.93
N ALA A 102 -12.31 9.14 -13.98
CA ALA A 102 -12.00 9.08 -12.56
C ALA A 102 -10.85 8.09 -12.33
N ARG A 103 -9.62 8.60 -12.21
CA ARG A 103 -8.45 7.77 -11.92
C ARG A 103 -8.41 7.54 -10.41
N PRO A 104 -8.24 6.29 -9.94
CA PRO A 104 -8.02 6.02 -8.53
C PRO A 104 -6.83 6.84 -8.02
N ILE A 105 -7.04 7.71 -7.03
CA ILE A 105 -5.94 8.44 -6.40
C ILE A 105 -5.41 7.56 -5.27
N HIS A 106 -4.18 7.08 -5.46
CA HIS A 106 -3.43 6.35 -4.45
C HIS A 106 -2.55 7.32 -3.69
N ARG A 107 -2.66 7.33 -2.36
CA ARG A 107 -1.63 7.99 -1.53
C ARG A 107 -0.41 7.05 -1.46
N PRO A 108 0.79 7.46 -1.90
CA PRO A 108 1.99 6.69 -1.64
C PRO A 108 2.21 6.61 -0.13
N GLY A 109 2.58 5.42 0.37
CA GLY A 109 2.96 5.29 1.78
C GLY A 109 4.10 6.26 2.07
N ALA A 110 3.98 7.04 3.15
CA ALA A 110 5.11 7.82 3.63
C ALA A 110 6.21 6.82 3.99
N GLY A 111 7.22 6.69 3.12
CA GLY A 111 8.40 5.91 3.43
C GLY A 111 8.93 6.43 4.76
N GLN A 112 9.06 5.56 5.76
CA GLN A 112 9.89 5.93 6.89
C GLN A 112 11.25 6.24 6.28
N ALA A 113 11.75 7.46 6.49
CA ALA A 113 13.17 7.70 6.32
C ALA A 113 13.85 6.57 7.08
N LEU A 114 14.56 5.69 6.36
CA LEU A 114 15.41 4.71 6.98
C LEU A 114 16.31 5.55 7.88
N ARG A 115 16.05 5.55 9.20
CA ARG A 115 17.06 6.04 10.12
C ARG A 115 18.27 5.19 9.77
N PRO A 116 19.41 5.77 9.39
CA PRO A 116 20.60 4.98 9.21
C PRO A 116 20.73 4.19 10.51
N THR A 117 20.62 2.87 10.42
CA THR A 117 20.98 1.99 11.52
C THR A 117 22.41 2.39 11.82
N GLY A 118 22.59 3.16 12.91
CA GLY A 118 23.90 3.46 13.43
C GLY A 118 24.61 2.13 13.52
N ARG A 119 25.67 1.99 12.73
CA ARG A 119 26.46 0.77 12.66
C ARG A 119 26.82 0.43 14.10
N GLN A 120 26.31 -0.69 14.59
CA GLN A 120 26.59 -1.11 15.95
C GLN A 120 28.11 -1.36 16.01
N GLU A 121 28.83 -0.52 16.76
CA GLU A 121 30.28 -0.62 16.86
C GLU A 121 30.63 -1.92 17.58
N HIS A 122 31.35 -2.79 16.89
CA HIS A 122 31.75 -4.09 17.43
C HIS A 122 33.00 -3.86 18.30
N PRO A 123 33.18 -4.51 19.47
CA PRO A 123 34.30 -4.24 20.37
C PRO A 123 35.69 -4.37 19.73
N ALA A 124 35.79 -5.12 18.62
CA ALA A 124 37.00 -5.27 17.81
C ALA A 124 37.39 -4.00 17.00
N ASP A 125 36.52 -3.00 16.89
CA ASP A 125 36.81 -1.71 16.24
C ASP A 125 37.52 -0.71 17.19
N HIS A 126 37.71 -1.10 18.46
CA HIS A 126 38.46 -0.34 19.47
C HIS A 126 39.72 -1.07 19.87
N ARG A 127 40.79 -0.31 20.10
CA ARG A 127 42.02 -0.82 20.70
C ARG A 127 41.76 -1.17 22.17
N ALA A 128 42.66 -1.96 22.77
CA ALA A 128 42.58 -2.32 24.18
C ALA A 128 42.59 -1.10 25.15
N ASP A 129 43.00 0.08 24.69
CA ASP A 129 42.98 1.35 25.40
C ASP A 129 41.69 2.18 25.18
N GLY A 130 40.67 1.60 24.53
CA GLY A 130 39.36 2.23 24.30
C GLY A 130 39.32 3.29 23.19
N ARG A 131 40.44 3.52 22.48
CA ARG A 131 40.45 4.47 21.35
C ARG A 131 40.04 3.80 20.04
N PRO A 132 39.34 4.51 19.13
CA PRO A 132 38.98 3.97 17.83
C PRO A 132 40.22 3.65 17.01
N ALA A 133 40.27 2.45 16.43
CA ALA A 133 41.39 2.05 15.59
C ALA A 133 41.45 2.92 14.32
N ARG A 134 42.54 3.68 14.12
CA ARG A 134 42.75 4.45 12.89
C ARG A 134 42.84 3.48 11.69
N ARG A 135 41.79 3.44 10.87
CA ARG A 135 41.83 2.73 9.59
C ARG A 135 42.53 3.60 8.54
N HIS A 136 43.53 3.03 7.89
CA HIS A 136 44.12 3.62 6.70
C HIS A 136 43.08 3.57 5.57
N PRO A 137 42.92 4.63 4.74
CA PRO A 137 41.92 4.60 3.67
C PRO A 137 42.25 3.45 2.71
N ALA A 138 41.35 2.49 2.64
CA ALA A 138 41.44 1.41 1.67
C ALA A 138 41.40 2.04 0.28
N ARG A 139 42.47 1.84 -0.52
CA ARG A 139 42.45 2.19 -1.93
C ARG A 139 41.29 1.43 -2.57
N LEU A 140 40.30 2.17 -3.09
CA LEU A 140 39.20 1.61 -3.87
C LEU A 140 39.82 0.84 -5.05
N ARG A 141 39.66 -0.48 -5.06
CA ARG A 141 40.02 -1.30 -6.21
C ARG A 141 38.99 -1.00 -7.30
N PRO A 142 39.39 -0.63 -8.53
CA PRO A 142 38.42 -0.36 -9.58
C PRO A 142 37.60 -1.62 -9.89
N PRO A 143 36.33 -1.47 -10.29
CA PRO A 143 35.48 -2.60 -10.63
C PRO A 143 36.07 -3.36 -11.82
N ARG A 144 36.08 -4.69 -11.74
CA ARG A 144 36.42 -5.54 -12.89
C ARG A 144 35.33 -5.37 -13.94
N ALA A 145 35.71 -4.93 -15.13
CA ALA A 145 34.87 -5.03 -16.31
C ALA A 145 34.59 -6.51 -16.63
N ASP A 146 33.37 -6.75 -17.08
CA ASP A 146 32.85 -7.95 -17.73
C ASP A 146 32.76 -9.25 -16.92
N ARG A 147 31.58 -9.42 -16.31
CA ARG A 147 30.91 -10.72 -16.32
C ARG A 147 29.53 -10.54 -16.95
N PRO A 148 29.14 -11.34 -17.96
CA PRO A 148 27.79 -11.29 -18.47
C PRO A 148 26.80 -11.69 -17.35
N VAL A 149 25.80 -10.84 -17.13
CA VAL A 149 24.64 -11.17 -16.31
C VAL A 149 23.89 -12.29 -17.01
N THR A 150 23.92 -13.49 -16.44
CA THR A 150 23.02 -14.56 -16.85
C THR A 150 21.62 -14.21 -16.34
N SER A 151 20.66 -14.06 -17.25
CA SER A 151 19.26 -13.83 -16.87
C SER A 151 18.67 -15.08 -16.21
N PRO A 152 17.84 -14.92 -15.16
CA PRO A 152 17.15 -16.04 -14.51
C PRO A 152 16.14 -16.71 -15.46
N PRO A 153 15.81 -18.00 -15.25
CA PRO A 153 15.18 -18.88 -16.25
C PRO A 153 13.73 -18.53 -16.65
N TRP A 154 13.08 -17.56 -16.02
CA TRP A 154 11.68 -17.23 -16.26
C TRP A 154 11.45 -16.12 -17.31
N THR A 155 12.50 -15.51 -17.87
CA THR A 155 12.37 -14.42 -18.87
C THR A 155 12.09 -14.90 -20.30
N ARG A 156 11.87 -16.20 -20.55
CA ARG A 156 11.63 -16.76 -21.90
C ARG A 156 10.19 -17.20 -22.19
N ALA A 157 9.21 -16.77 -21.40
CA ALA A 157 7.82 -17.23 -21.52
C ALA A 157 6.81 -16.20 -22.08
N THR A 158 7.24 -15.14 -22.77
CA THR A 158 6.31 -14.09 -23.27
C THR A 158 6.25 -13.89 -24.78
N HIS A 159 6.90 -14.73 -25.59
CA HIS A 159 6.79 -14.67 -27.06
C HIS A 159 6.36 -16.02 -27.66
N ALA A 160 5.15 -16.49 -27.33
CA ALA A 160 4.53 -17.62 -28.04
C ALA A 160 2.99 -17.63 -27.95
N ALA A 161 2.34 -16.47 -27.84
CA ALA A 161 0.88 -16.38 -27.82
C ALA A 161 0.40 -15.09 -28.53
N CYS A 162 0.74 -14.95 -29.81
CA CYS A 162 0.12 -13.98 -30.71
C CYS A 162 0.46 -14.35 -32.17
N SER A 163 -0.03 -15.50 -32.62
CA SER A 163 -0.19 -15.82 -34.05
C SER A 163 -1.01 -17.11 -34.17
N THR A 164 -2.33 -16.97 -34.17
CA THR A 164 -3.22 -17.75 -35.04
C THR A 164 -4.47 -16.90 -35.28
#